data_AF-A0A7L4R652-F1
#
_entry.id   AF-A0A7L4R652-F1
#
_cell.length_a   1.000
_cell.length_b   1.000
_cell.length_c   1.000
_cell.angle_alpha   90.00
_cell.angle_beta   90.00
_cell.angle_gamma   90.00
#
_symmetry.space_group_name_H-M   'P 1'
#
loop_
_entity.id
_entity.type
_entity.pdbx_description
1 polymer ?
#
loop_
_entity_poly.entity_id
_entity_poly.type
_entity_poly.pdbx_seq_one_letter_code
_entity_poly.pdbx_strand_id
1 'polypeptide(L)' 'MERERAERSLSKLKAHLERSEWIREKYPSVFELAGQYAKDAGHFFKKGDYFSSFGASDYAYGLLDAVWIIERGEPPKPL' A
#
# COMPACT_ATOMS: atom_id res chain seq x y z
N MET A 1 13.00 1.54 16.04
CA MET A 1 11.61 2.03 15.96
C MET A 1 11.18 2.35 14.53
N GLU A 2 11.92 3.17 13.78
CA GLU A 2 11.54 3.57 12.40
C GLU A 2 11.57 2.41 11.40
N ARG A 3 12.64 1.59 11.43
CA ARG A 3 12.73 0.38 10.60
C ARG A 3 11.53 -0.55 10.77
N GLU A 4 11.21 -0.91 12.02
CA GLU A 4 10.09 -1.81 12.31
C GLU A 4 8.74 -1.23 11.87
N ARG A 5 8.56 0.10 11.98
CA ARG A 5 7.35 0.76 11.49
C ARG A 5 7.25 0.66 9.97
N ALA A 6 8.33 0.98 9.26
CA ALA A 6 8.38 0.88 7.81
C ALA A 6 8.16 -0.58 7.34
N GLU A 7 8.74 -1.55 8.03
CA GLU A 7 8.56 -2.97 7.74
C GLU A 7 7.09 -3.40 7.91
N ARG A 8 6.45 -2.98 9.00
CA ARG A 8 5.02 -3.24 9.23
C ARG A 8 4.14 -2.59 8.17
N SER A 9 4.38 -1.33 7.81
CA SER A 9 3.63 -0.65 6.75
C SER A 9 3.79 -1.35 5.39
N LEU A 10 5.03 -1.72 5.03
CA LEU A 10 5.30 -2.42 3.78
C LEU A 10 4.64 -3.81 3.74
N SER A 11 4.64 -4.54 4.87
CA SER A 11 3.96 -5.83 4.99
C SER A 11 2.44 -5.69 4.82
N LYS A 12 1.84 -4.71 5.49
CA LYS A 12 0.40 -4.41 5.35
C LYS A 12 0.03 -4.02 3.93
N LEU A 13 0.83 -3.20 3.26
CA LEU A 13 0.61 -2.83 1.87
C LEU A 13 0.61 -4.05 0.94
N LYS A 14 1.57 -4.97 1.10
CA LYS A 14 1.63 -6.20 0.29
C LYS A 14 0.37 -7.05 0.44
N ALA A 15 -0.05 -7.29 1.69
CA ALA A 15 -1.28 -8.04 1.96
C ALA A 15 -2.53 -7.30 1.43
N HIS A 16 -2.54 -5.96 1.45
CA HIS A 16 -3.63 -5.17 0.91
C HIS A 16 -3.71 -5.26 -0.62
N LEU A 17 -2.57 -5.21 -1.32
CA LEU A 17 -2.50 -5.40 -2.77
C LEU A 17 -3.07 -6.76 -3.18
N GLU A 18 -2.67 -7.83 -2.50
CA GLU A 18 -3.18 -9.19 -2.75
C GLU A 18 -4.70 -9.28 -2.54
N ARG A 19 -5.20 -8.69 -1.44
CA ARG A 19 -6.64 -8.66 -1.14
C ARG A 19 -7.43 -7.75 -2.10
N SER A 20 -6.76 -6.80 -2.72
CA SER A 20 -7.34 -5.77 -3.59
C SER A 20 -7.16 -6.07 -5.07
N GLU A 21 -6.81 -7.29 -5.48
CA GLU A 21 -6.67 -7.64 -6.90
C GLU A 21 -7.93 -7.32 -7.73
N TRP A 22 -9.12 -7.34 -7.13
CA TRP A 22 -10.36 -6.90 -7.79
C TRP A 22 -10.34 -5.42 -8.21
N ILE A 23 -9.55 -4.56 -7.54
CA ILE A 23 -9.34 -3.16 -7.94
C ILE A 23 -8.57 -3.08 -9.26
N ARG A 24 -7.68 -4.04 -9.56
CA ARG A 24 -6.93 -4.07 -10.82
C ARG A 24 -7.85 -4.09 -12.04
N GLU A 25 -8.95 -4.84 -11.96
CA GLU A 25 -9.89 -4.97 -13.07
C GLU A 25 -10.74 -3.71 -13.26
N LYS A 26 -11.21 -3.11 -12.16
CA LYS A 26 -12.14 -1.96 -12.20
C LYS A 26 -11.44 -0.59 -12.26
N TYR A 27 -10.27 -0.48 -11.63
CA TYR A 27 -9.48 0.74 -11.49
C TYR A 27 -7.98 0.46 -11.77
N PRO A 28 -7.62 0.01 -12.98
CA PRO A 28 -6.26 -0.44 -13.30
C PRO A 28 -5.19 0.62 -13.00
N SER A 29 -5.46 1.89 -13.30
CA SER A 29 -4.51 2.98 -13.05
C SER A 29 -4.23 3.22 -11.56
N VAL A 30 -5.24 3.04 -10.69
CA VAL A 30 -5.06 3.18 -9.23
C VAL A 30 -4.25 2.01 -8.70
N PHE A 31 -4.59 0.79 -9.13
CA PHE A 31 -3.87 -0.41 -8.73
C PHE A 31 -2.41 -0.39 -9.19
N GLU A 32 -2.16 0.05 -10.42
CA GLU A 32 -0.81 0.18 -10.97
C GLU A 32 0.01 1.22 -10.20
N LEU A 33 -0.56 2.39 -9.89
CA LEU A 33 0.10 3.42 -9.09
C LEU A 33 0.44 2.91 -7.68
N ALA A 34 -0.50 2.25 -7.00
CA ALA A 34 -0.25 1.63 -5.70
C ALA A 34 0.89 0.58 -5.79
N GLY A 35 0.93 -0.21 -6.86
CA GLY A 35 2.00 -1.17 -7.13
C GLY A 35 3.36 -0.52 -7.39
N GLN A 36 3.42 0.64 -8.06
CA GLN A 36 4.65 1.41 -8.26
C GLN A 36 5.19 1.92 -6.91
N TYR A 37 4.34 2.52 -6.09
CA TYR A 37 4.73 2.95 -4.74
C TYR A 37 5.13 1.79 -3.83
N ALA A 38 4.55 0.59 -4.00
CA ALA A 38 5.00 -0.61 -3.28
C ALA A 38 6.42 -1.03 -3.67
N LYS A 39 6.79 -0.89 -4.95
CA LYS A 39 8.17 -1.12 -5.42
C LYS A 39 9.11 -0.08 -4.84
N ASP A 40 8.74 1.19 -4.87
CA ASP A 40 9.53 2.28 -4.31
C ASP A 40 9.72 2.13 -2.79
N ALA A 41 8.65 1.81 -2.07
CA ALA A 41 8.71 1.53 -0.64
C ALA A 41 9.69 0.41 -0.30
N GLY A 42 9.68 -0.68 -1.09
CA GLY A 42 10.63 -1.78 -0.95
C GLY A 42 12.07 -1.39 -1.28
N HIS A 43 12.27 -0.50 -2.27
CA HIS A 43 13.58 0.03 -2.63
C HIS A 43 14.15 0.93 -1.53
N PHE A 44 13.37 1.88 -1.01
CA PHE A 44 13.77 2.73 0.10
C PHE A 44 14.11 1.92 1.35
N PHE A 45 13.30 0.90 1.67
CA PHE A 45 13.56 0.02 2.80
C PHE A 45 14.91 -0.69 2.69
N LYS A 46 15.22 -1.25 1.52
CA LYS A 46 16.51 -1.93 1.25
C LYS A 46 17.71 -0.99 1.38
N LYS A 47 17.52 0.29 1.09
CA LYS A 47 18.56 1.33 1.23
C LYS A 47 18.71 1.88 2.65
N GLY A 48 17.86 1.47 3.58
CA GLY A 48 17.83 2.02 4.93
C GLY A 48 17.07 3.34 5.06
N ASP A 49 16.43 3.82 3.99
CA ASP A 49 15.55 4.99 4.04
C ASP A 49 14.14 4.58 4.51
N TYR A 50 14.01 4.43 5.83
CA TYR A 50 12.77 3.95 6.44
C TYR A 50 11.65 4.98 6.42
N PHE A 51 11.97 6.27 6.43
CA PHE A 51 10.97 7.34 6.36
C PHE A 51 10.30 7.37 4.99
N SER A 52 11.07 7.36 3.90
CA SER A 52 10.52 7.31 2.54
C SER A 52 9.81 5.99 2.29
N SER A 53 10.33 4.88 2.82
CA SER A 53 9.65 3.57 2.75
C SER A 53 8.27 3.58 3.43
N PHE A 54 8.21 4.12 4.64
CA PHE A 54 6.95 4.29 5.38
C PHE A 54 5.97 5.18 4.61
N GLY A 55 6.41 6.36 4.15
CA GLY A 55 5.54 7.30 3.41
C GLY A 55 5.01 6.71 2.09
N ALA A 56 5.88 6.06 1.31
CA ALA A 56 5.47 5.39 0.09
C ALA A 56 4.49 4.23 0.36
N SER A 57 4.70 3.49 1.46
CA SER A 57 3.81 2.39 1.84
C SER A 57 2.41 2.89 2.20
N ASP A 58 2.33 3.90 3.07
CA ASP A 58 1.07 4.45 3.56
C ASP A 58 0.31 5.20 2.45
N TYR A 59 1.01 5.87 1.52
CA TYR A 59 0.39 6.48 0.35
C TYR A 59 -0.32 5.44 -0.53
N ALA A 60 0.38 4.37 -0.90
CA ALA A 60 -0.20 3.28 -1.69
C ALA A 60 -1.37 2.60 -0.95
N TYR A 61 -1.24 2.41 0.36
CA TYR A 61 -2.30 1.85 1.19
C TYR A 61 -3.56 2.72 1.14
N GLY A 62 -3.40 4.04 1.28
CA GLY A 62 -4.50 5.02 1.20
C GLY A 62 -5.20 5.04 -0.16
N LEU A 63 -4.47 4.85 -1.27
CA LEU A 63 -5.08 4.73 -2.60
C LEU A 63 -6.03 3.53 -2.68
N LEU A 64 -5.64 2.38 -2.14
CA LEU A 64 -6.46 1.18 -2.14
C LEU A 64 -7.66 1.35 -1.18
N ASP A 65 -7.45 1.86 0.03
CA ASP A 65 -8.52 2.14 0.99
C ASP A 65 -9.60 3.07 0.43
N ALA A 66 -9.19 4.13 -0.27
CA ALA A 66 -10.14 5.06 -0.90
C ALA A 66 -11.09 4.34 -1.85
N VAL A 67 -10.57 3.45 -2.70
CA VAL A 67 -11.40 2.66 -3.62
C VAL A 67 -12.30 1.67 -2.86
N TRP A 68 -11.78 1.00 -1.82
CA TRP A 68 -12.60 0.13 -0.97
C TRP A 68 -13.79 0.87 -0.37
N ILE A 69 -13.56 2.06 0.19
CA ILE A 69 -14.60 2.89 0.81
C ILE A 69 -15.63 3.34 -0.22
N ILE A 70 -15.18 3.80 -1.40
CA ILE A 70 -16.07 4.24 -2.48
C ILE A 70 -16.97 3.08 -2.95
N GLU A 71 -16.41 1.87 -3.06
CA GLU A 71 -17.10 0.72 -3.64
C GLU A 71 -17.97 -0.06 -2.64
N ARG A 72 -17.60 -0.03 -1.36
CA ARG A 72 -18.25 -0.87 -0.33
C ARG A 72 -18.89 -0.08 0.80
N GLY A 73 -18.67 1.23 0.85
CA GLY A 73 -19.16 2.09 1.94
C GLY A 73 -18.44 1.90 3.28
N GLU A 74 -17.42 1.03 3.34
CA GLU A 74 -16.63 0.75 4.54
C GLU A 74 -15.16 0.48 4.19
N PRO A 75 -14.22 0.83 5.08
CA PRO A 75 -12.83 0.49 4.89
C PRO A 75 -12.62 -1.03 4.98
N PRO A 76 -11.56 -1.56 4.33
CA PRO A 76 -11.22 -2.96 4.49
C PRO A 76 -10.92 -3.25 5.96
N LYS A 77 -11.45 -4.38 6.47
CA LYS A 77 -11.11 -4.86 7.82
C LYS A 77 -9.57 -4.88 8.02
N PRO A 78 -9.07 -4.48 9.20
CA PRO A 78 -7.64 -4.46 9.48
C PRO A 78 -6.97 -5.82 9.19
N LEU A 79 -5.76 -5.75 8.61
CA LEU A 79 -4.87 -6.87 8.38
C LEU A 79 -3.98 -7.14 9.60
#